data_AF-A0A1W6AI40-F1
#
_entry.id   AF-A0A1W6AI40-F1
#
_cell.length_a   1.000
_cell.length_b   1.000
_cell.length_c   1.000
_cell.angle_alpha   90.00
_cell.angle_beta   90.00
_cell.angle_gamma   90.00
#
_symmetry.space_group_name_H-M   'P 1'
#
loop_
_entity.id
_entity.type
_entity.pdbx_description
1 polymer ?
#
loop_
_entity_poly.entity_id
_entity_poly.type
_entity_poly.pdbx_seq_one_letter_code
_entity_poly.pdbx_strand_id
1 'polypeptide(L)'
;MLRIQRGYMYNPDDNKVIVNEIFYDATSEQKLGSKMGVFDAVKLPTAIFQKVQETESMSYMETVEVEAETIKEILCYLDQHQKPEKLYFEMQYMK
;
A
#
# COMPACT_ATOMS: atom_id res chain seq x y z
N MET A 1 4.37 -1.92 16.44
CA MET A 1 4.65 -2.33 15.06
C MET A 1 3.34 -2.58 14.32
N LEU A 2 3.26 -2.24 13.04
CA LEU A 2 2.10 -2.44 12.20
C LEU A 2 2.52 -3.24 10.96
N ARG A 3 1.69 -4.19 10.54
CA ARG A 3 1.93 -5.01 9.34
C ARG A 3 1.00 -4.52 8.22
N ILE A 4 1.57 -4.18 7.08
CA ILE A 4 0.83 -3.75 5.89
C ILE A 4 0.97 -4.83 4.84
N GLN A 5 -0.14 -5.40 4.41
CA GLN A 5 -0.17 -6.20 3.19
C GLN A 5 -0.49 -5.26 2.03
N ARG A 6 0.46 -5.12 1.10
CA ARG A 6 0.35 -4.21 -0.04
C ARG A 6 0.29 -5.01 -1.33
N GLY A 7 -0.70 -4.69 -2.16
CA GLY A 7 -0.86 -5.23 -3.51
C GLY A 7 -0.75 -4.13 -4.56
N TYR A 8 -0.21 -4.50 -5.71
CA TYR A 8 -0.08 -3.69 -6.91
C TYR A 8 -0.72 -4.44 -8.06
N MET A 9 -1.49 -3.74 -8.89
CA MET A 9 -2.08 -4.29 -10.11
C MET A 9 -1.95 -3.26 -11.23
N TYR A 10 -1.15 -3.58 -12.24
CA TYR A 10 -0.94 -2.70 -13.39
C TYR A 10 -1.97 -2.98 -14.48
N ASN A 11 -2.62 -1.91 -14.95
CA ASN A 11 -3.45 -1.91 -16.14
C ASN A 11 -2.66 -1.27 -17.31
N PRO A 12 -2.24 -2.06 -18.31
CA PRO A 12 -1.50 -1.55 -19.46
C PRO A 12 -2.34 -0.65 -20.39
N ASP A 13 -3.66 -0.81 -20.42
CA ASP A 13 -4.54 -0.04 -21.30
C ASP A 13 -4.59 1.44 -20.91
N ASP A 14 -4.56 1.71 -19.60
CA ASP A 14 -4.62 3.05 -19.03
C ASP A 14 -3.27 3.55 -18.49
N ASN A 15 -2.22 2.72 -18.56
CA ASN A 15 -0.91 2.95 -17.95
C ASN A 15 -0.98 3.33 -16.45
N LYS A 16 -1.86 2.66 -15.71
CA LYS A 16 -2.16 2.94 -14.30
C LYS A 16 -1.91 1.73 -13.42
N VAL A 17 -1.54 1.97 -12.18
CA VAL A 17 -1.36 0.94 -11.16
C VAL A 17 -2.33 1.21 -10.01
N ILE A 18 -3.13 0.19 -9.71
CA ILE A 18 -3.93 0.15 -8.48
C ILE A 18 -3.01 -0.33 -7.37
N VAL A 19 -2.93 0.44 -6.29
CA VAL A 19 -2.24 0.06 -5.06
C VAL A 19 -3.27 -0.12 -3.96
N ASN A 20 -3.30 -1.29 -3.34
CA ASN A 20 -4.17 -1.60 -2.21
C ASN A 20 -3.33 -1.94 -0.99
N GLU A 21 -3.67 -1.38 0.15
CA GLU A 21 -3.03 -1.66 1.44
C GLU A 21 -4.06 -2.10 2.46
N ILE A 22 -3.76 -3.18 3.15
CA ILE A 22 -4.51 -3.67 4.30
C ILE A 22 -3.61 -3.57 5.51
N PHE A 23 -4.09 -2.88 6.54
CA PHE A 23 -3.35 -2.57 7.76
C PHE A 23 -3.77 -3.55 8.85
N TYR A 24 -2.79 -4.16 9.50
CA TYR A 24 -2.97 -5.14 10.57
C TYR A 24 -2.18 -4.73 11.80
N ASP A 25 -2.76 -4.93 12.98
CA ASP A 25 -1.98 -4.96 14.19
C ASP A 25 -0.98 -6.14 14.11
N ALA A 26 0.31 -5.86 14.27
CA ALA A 26 1.34 -6.86 14.03
C ALA A 26 1.37 -7.98 15.09
N THR A 27 0.80 -7.74 16.28
CA THR A 27 0.84 -8.70 17.40
C THR A 27 -0.40 -9.60 17.41
N SER A 28 -1.58 -9.01 17.23
CA SER A 28 -2.86 -9.72 17.25
C SER A 28 -3.32 -10.20 15.88
N GLU A 29 -2.65 -9.77 14.81
CA GLU A 29 -3.04 -9.96 13.41
C GLU A 29 -4.44 -9.42 13.07
N GLN A 30 -5.01 -8.61 13.95
CA GLN A 30 -6.31 -7.99 13.72
C GLN A 30 -6.23 -6.99 12.57
N LYS A 31 -7.14 -7.10 11.60
CA LYS A 31 -7.30 -6.09 10.55
C LYS A 31 -7.79 -4.78 11.18
N LEU A 32 -7.03 -3.71 10.97
CA LEU A 32 -7.32 -2.36 11.43
C LEU A 32 -8.06 -1.54 10.38
N GLY A 33 -7.80 -1.80 9.10
CA GLY A 33 -8.46 -1.10 8.00
C GLY A 33 -7.80 -1.38 6.66
N SER A 34 -8.27 -0.69 5.62
CA SER A 34 -7.68 -0.79 4.28
C SER A 34 -7.94 0.46 3.46
N LYS A 35 -7.08 0.70 2.47
CA LYS A 35 -7.27 1.77 1.47
C LYS A 35 -6.73 1.31 0.13
N MET A 36 -7.31 1.86 -0.92
CA MET A 36 -6.88 1.68 -2.29
C MET A 36 -6.68 3.04 -2.94
N GLY A 37 -5.67 3.13 -3.81
CA GLY A 37 -5.35 4.30 -4.62
C GLY A 37 -4.99 3.87 -6.03
N VAL A 38 -5.10 4.79 -6.98
CA VAL A 38 -4.76 4.57 -8.38
C VAL A 38 -3.73 5.62 -8.80
N PHE A 39 -2.63 5.17 -9.36
CA PHE A 39 -1.49 6.01 -9.70
C PHE A 39 -1.07 5.79 -11.14
N ASP A 40 -0.53 6.82 -11.79
CA ASP A 40 0.13 6.65 -13.08
C ASP A 40 1.37 5.76 -12.88
N ALA A 41 1.59 4.79 -13.77
CA ALA A 41 2.70 3.84 -13.61
C ALA A 41 4.07 4.53 -13.55
N VAL A 42 4.21 5.69 -14.20
CA VAL A 42 5.44 6.52 -14.16
C VAL A 42 5.78 7.06 -12.76
N LYS A 43 4.81 7.09 -11.84
CA LYS A 43 5.02 7.51 -10.46
C LYS A 43 5.45 6.36 -9.55
N LEU A 44 5.33 5.11 -9.99
CA LEU A 44 5.80 3.98 -9.19
C LEU A 44 7.33 3.93 -9.17
N PRO A 45 7.94 3.55 -8.04
CA PRO A 45 9.35 3.25 -7.99
C PRO A 45 9.71 2.15 -9.00
N THR A 46 10.77 2.36 -9.79
CA THR A 46 11.18 1.45 -10.88
C THR A 46 11.32 0.02 -10.41
N ALA A 47 11.92 -0.22 -9.25
CA ALA A 47 12.12 -1.56 -8.70
C ALA A 47 10.80 -2.29 -8.38
N ILE A 48 9.76 -1.56 -7.96
CA ILE A 48 8.42 -2.15 -7.70
C ILE A 48 7.74 -2.43 -9.04
N PHE A 49 7.79 -1.48 -9.96
CA PHE A 49 7.15 -1.63 -11.26
C PHE A 49 7.71 -2.81 -12.06
N GLN A 50 9.04 -3.03 -12.00
CA GLN A 50 9.68 -4.21 -12.58
C GLN A 50 9.09 -5.52 -12.04
N LYS A 51 8.95 -5.67 -10.72
CA LYS A 51 8.33 -6.87 -10.11
C LYS A 51 6.88 -7.08 -10.54
N VAL A 52 6.13 -5.99 -10.74
CA VAL A 52 4.75 -6.07 -11.26
C VAL A 52 4.76 -6.66 -12.67
N GLN A 53 5.68 -6.20 -13.53
CA GLN A 53 5.80 -6.63 -14.92
C GLN A 53 6.41 -8.03 -15.10
N GLU A 54 7.11 -8.57 -14.10
CA GLU A 54 7.68 -9.93 -14.13
C GLU A 54 6.61 -11.04 -14.11
N THR A 55 5.38 -10.71 -13.74
CA THR A 55 4.28 -11.68 -13.65
C THR A 55 3.31 -11.54 -14.82
N GLU A 56 2.78 -12.66 -15.32
CA GLU A 56 1.77 -12.64 -16.40
C GLU A 56 0.48 -11.90 -15.97
N SER A 57 0.14 -11.94 -14.68
CA SER A 57 -1.00 -11.24 -14.11
C SER A 57 -0.77 -9.74 -13.91
N MET A 58 0.45 -9.24 -14.20
CA MET A 58 0.84 -7.85 -13.99
C MET A 58 0.51 -7.35 -12.57
N SER A 59 0.78 -8.19 -11.57
CA SER A 59 0.46 -7.93 -10.18
C SER A 59 1.57 -8.34 -9.24
N TYR A 60 1.80 -7.57 -8.19
CA TYR A 60 2.80 -7.87 -7.18
C TYR A 60 2.20 -7.67 -5.79
N MET A 61 2.60 -8.50 -4.83
CA MET A 61 2.24 -8.34 -3.41
C MET A 61 3.49 -8.35 -2.54
N GLU A 62 3.48 -7.52 -1.52
CA GLU A 62 4.52 -7.46 -0.49
C GLU A 62 3.91 -7.27 0.88
N THR A 63 4.65 -7.71 1.90
CA THR A 63 4.36 -7.40 3.29
C THR A 63 5.39 -6.38 3.77
N VAL A 64 4.92 -5.30 4.38
CA VAL A 64 5.75 -4.24 4.94
C VAL A 64 5.49 -4.17 6.43
N GLU A 65 6.54 -4.30 7.23
CA GLU A 65 6.50 -4.02 8.66
C GLU A 65 6.96 -2.59 8.90
N VAL A 66 6.21 -1.86 9.71
CA VAL A 66 6.48 -0.45 9.99
C VAL A 66 6.29 -0.15 11.47
N GLU A 67 7.21 0.64 12.01
CA GLU A 67 7.08 1.10 13.39
C GLU A 67 5.94 2.09 13.53
N ALA A 68 5.18 1.95 14.63
CA ALA A 68 3.96 2.73 14.86
C ALA A 68 4.26 4.24 14.85
N GLU A 69 5.44 4.63 15.34
CA GLU A 69 5.90 6.01 15.38
C GLU A 69 6.07 6.63 13.99
N THR A 70 6.31 5.83 12.95
CA THR A 70 6.55 6.28 11.58
C THR A 70 5.25 6.62 10.85
N ILE A 71 4.12 6.08 11.31
CA ILE A 71 2.82 6.16 10.63
C ILE A 71 1.69 6.60 11.58
N LYS A 72 2.01 7.46 12.57
CA LYS A 72 1.05 7.95 13.56
C LYS A 72 -0.21 8.56 12.93
N GLU A 73 -0.06 9.28 11.81
CA GLU A 73 -1.17 9.85 11.05
C GLU A 73 -2.13 8.76 10.55
N ILE A 74 -1.60 7.73 9.88
CA ILE A 74 -2.38 6.58 9.42
C ILE A 74 -3.09 5.89 10.60
N LEU A 75 -2.39 5.66 11.71
CA LEU A 75 -2.95 5.03 12.90
C LEU A 75 -4.11 5.84 13.49
N CYS A 76 -3.98 7.16 13.56
CA CYS A 76 -5.04 8.06 14.06
C CYS A 76 -6.33 7.89 13.23
N TYR A 77 -6.21 7.90 11.90
CA TYR A 77 -7.37 7.71 11.01
C TYR A 77 -7.94 6.29 11.06
N LEU A 78 -7.09 5.27 11.20
CA LEU A 78 -7.55 3.89 11.37
C LEU A 78 -8.35 3.72 12.66
N ASP A 79 -7.90 4.30 13.78
CA ASP A 79 -8.62 4.25 15.05
C ASP A 79 -9.98 4.96 14.98
N GLN A 80 -10.02 6.15 14.38
CA GLN A 80 -11.22 6.98 14.33
C GLN A 80 -12.24 6.52 13.26
N HIS A 81 -11.77 5.93 12.15
CA HIS A 81 -12.61 5.70 10.97
C HIS A 81 -12.47 4.31 10.35
N GLN A 82 -11.61 3.43 10.88
CA GLN A 82 -11.24 2.14 10.28
C GLN A 82 -10.73 2.26 8.84
N LYS A 83 -10.28 3.46 8.46
CA LYS A 83 -9.85 3.79 7.11
C LYS A 83 -8.82 4.91 7.17
N PRO A 84 -7.63 4.73 6.59
CA PRO A 84 -6.62 5.77 6.63
C PRO A 84 -6.90 6.87 5.60
N GLU A 85 -6.43 8.08 5.89
CA GLU A 85 -6.53 9.22 4.97
C GLU A 85 -5.67 9.02 3.72
N LYS A 86 -4.48 8.44 3.86
CA LYS A 86 -3.52 8.15 2.77
C LYS A 86 -3.04 6.70 2.85
N LEU A 87 -2.57 6.17 1.72
CA LEU A 87 -1.78 4.94 1.71
C LEU A 87 -0.40 5.23 2.34
N TYR A 88 0.18 4.25 3.01
CA TYR A 88 1.60 4.30 3.39
C TYR A 88 2.49 4.39 2.15
N PHE A 89 2.10 3.75 1.05
CA PHE A 89 2.75 3.91 -0.25
C PHE A 89 2.86 5.39 -0.68
N GLU A 90 1.82 6.19 -0.49
CA GLU A 90 1.85 7.62 -0.80
C GLU A 90 2.85 8.36 0.09
N MET A 91 2.87 8.05 1.40
CA MET A 91 3.84 8.64 2.33
C MET A 91 5.30 8.29 1.97
N GLN A 92 5.52 7.09 1.44
CA GLN A 92 6.85 6.61 1.05
C GLN A 92 7.34 7.22 -0.26
N TYR A 93 6.47 7.37 -1.26
CA TYR A 93 6.91 7.62 -2.64
C TYR A 93 6.27 8.84 -3.32
N MET A 94 5.22 9.44 -2.75
CA MET A 94 4.41 10.49 -3.40
C MET A 94 4.47 11.84 -2.66
N LYS A 95 5.65 12.25 -2.22
CA LYS A 95 5.86 13.55 -1.55
C LYS A 95 5.67 14.74 -2.49
#